data_AF-A0A1G0I9C4-F1
#
_entry.id   AF-A0A1G0I9C4-F1
#
_cell.length_a   1.000
_cell.length_b   1.000
_cell.length_c   1.000
_cell.angle_alpha   90.00
_cell.angle_beta   90.00
_cell.angle_gamma   90.00
#
_symmetry.space_group_name_H-M   'P 1'
#
loop_
_entity.id
_entity.type
_entity.pdbx_description
1 polymer ?
#
loop_
_entity_poly.entity_id
_entity_poly.type
_entity_poly.pdbx_seq_one_letter_code
_entity_poly.pdbx_strand_id
1 'polypeptide(L)'
;MPASGKAEARSELPCIRCGDCLPACPVGLDPQQMHVHLRAGQDDVAASLGLEDCTACAACDAACPSHIALASQFRIGRESLAARALLMQQATAARERFEQRGQRLARDVEDRKQRDLELARQASSGDAVAAALERAKARRRPGASE
;
A
#
# COMPACT_ATOMS: atom_id res chain seq x y z
N MET A 1 -51.98 11.52 -11.19
CA MET A 1 -51.91 10.59 -12.33
C MET A 1 -50.47 10.14 -12.51
N PRO A 2 -50.07 8.93 -12.09
CA PRO A 2 -48.71 8.46 -12.31
C PRO A 2 -48.62 7.88 -13.73
N ALA A 3 -47.92 8.57 -14.62
CA ALA A 3 -47.49 7.98 -15.89
C ALA A 3 -46.34 7.02 -15.57
N SER A 4 -46.66 5.76 -15.29
CA SER A 4 -45.73 4.64 -15.24
C SER A 4 -45.13 4.42 -16.64
N GLY A 5 -44.15 5.25 -17.02
CA GLY A 5 -43.29 5.00 -18.16
C GLY A 5 -42.27 3.94 -17.79
N LYS A 6 -42.59 2.68 -18.07
CA LYS A 6 -41.65 1.57 -18.01
C LYS A 6 -40.58 1.85 -19.08
N ALA A 7 -39.41 2.33 -18.68
CA ALA A 7 -38.29 2.52 -19.60
C ALA A 7 -37.94 1.15 -20.20
N GLU A 8 -38.26 0.94 -21.47
CA GLU A 8 -37.84 -0.23 -22.22
C GLU A 8 -36.30 -0.26 -22.20
N ALA A 9 -35.75 -1.32 -21.60
CA ALA A 9 -34.32 -1.54 -21.54
C ALA A 9 -33.81 -1.76 -22.97
N ARG A 10 -33.36 -0.67 -23.61
CA ARG A 10 -32.73 -0.70 -24.93
C ARG A 10 -31.45 -1.52 -24.79
N SER A 11 -31.35 -2.61 -25.56
CA SER A 11 -30.19 -3.49 -25.52
C SER A 11 -28.95 -2.72 -25.99
N GLU A 12 -27.87 -2.79 -25.21
CA GLU A 12 -26.57 -2.21 -25.58
C GLU A 12 -26.12 -2.81 -26.92
N LEU A 13 -25.76 -1.93 -27.86
CA LEU A 13 -25.18 -2.30 -29.15
C LEU A 13 -23.66 -2.11 -29.12
N PRO A 14 -22.91 -2.77 -30.02
CA PRO A 14 -21.48 -2.53 -30.14
C PRO A 14 -21.15 -1.06 -30.46
N CYS A 15 -20.01 -0.59 -29.95
CA CYS A 15 -19.52 0.75 -30.25
C CYS A 15 -19.19 0.88 -31.75
N ILE A 16 -19.81 1.87 -32.42
CA ILE A 16 -19.56 2.17 -33.84
C ILE A 16 -18.53 3.27 -34.06
N ARG A 17 -17.90 3.77 -32.98
CA ARG A 17 -16.88 4.84 -32.99
C ARG A 17 -17.36 6.13 -33.67
N CYS A 18 -18.60 6.55 -33.39
CA CYS A 18 -19.18 7.78 -33.95
C CYS A 18 -18.53 9.07 -33.41
N GLY A 19 -17.93 9.05 -32.22
CA GLY A 19 -17.27 10.21 -31.62
C GLY A 19 -18.19 11.18 -30.87
N ASP A 20 -19.51 10.96 -30.86
CA ASP A 20 -20.50 11.88 -30.24
C ASP A 20 -20.28 12.11 -28.73
N CYS A 21 -19.61 11.18 -28.07
CA CYS A 21 -19.30 11.27 -26.64
C CYS A 21 -18.22 12.32 -26.30
N LEU A 22 -17.35 12.68 -27.25
CA LEU A 22 -16.28 13.65 -27.05
C LEU A 22 -16.82 15.08 -26.84
N PRO A 23 -17.61 15.67 -27.76
CA PRO A 23 -18.19 17.01 -27.56
C PRO A 23 -19.26 17.05 -26.45
N ALA A 24 -19.84 15.89 -26.08
CA ALA A 24 -20.81 15.80 -25.00
C ALA A 24 -20.17 15.89 -23.60
N CYS A 25 -18.85 15.67 -23.47
CA CYS A 25 -18.21 15.64 -22.17
C CYS A 25 -18.03 17.05 -21.59
N PRO A 26 -18.63 17.38 -20.42
CA PRO A 26 -18.54 18.73 -19.85
C PRO A 26 -17.14 19.08 -19.30
N VAL A 27 -16.30 18.08 -19.07
CA VAL A 27 -14.93 18.23 -18.58
C VAL A 27 -13.87 17.99 -19.67
N GLY A 28 -14.30 17.79 -20.93
CA GLY A 28 -13.39 17.68 -22.07
C GLY A 28 -12.54 16.40 -22.12
N LEU A 29 -12.99 15.30 -21.50
CA LEU A 29 -12.35 13.99 -21.62
C LEU A 29 -12.61 13.37 -23.00
N ASP A 30 -11.89 12.29 -23.34
CA ASP A 30 -12.17 11.43 -24.51
C ASP A 30 -12.79 10.09 -24.07
N PRO A 31 -14.13 10.02 -23.91
CA PRO A 31 -14.80 8.80 -23.49
C PRO A 31 -14.60 7.62 -24.46
N GLN A 32 -14.36 7.89 -25.74
CA GLN A 32 -14.21 6.83 -26.73
C GLN A 32 -12.90 6.07 -26.52
N GLN A 33 -11.78 6.79 -26.33
CA GLN A 33 -10.50 6.15 -26.03
C GLN A 33 -10.53 5.45 -24.67
N MET A 34 -11.07 6.11 -23.65
CA MET A 34 -11.22 5.53 -22.31
C MET A 34 -12.03 4.23 -22.35
N HIS A 35 -13.14 4.19 -23.10
CA HIS A 35 -13.95 2.99 -23.28
C HIS A 35 -13.15 1.82 -23.87
N VAL A 36 -12.37 2.07 -24.92
CA VAL A 36 -11.54 1.03 -25.56
C VAL A 36 -10.54 0.44 -24.57
N HIS A 37 -9.85 1.29 -23.79
CA HIS A 37 -8.87 0.83 -22.80
C HIS A 37 -9.51 0.09 -21.63
N LEU A 38 -10.64 0.58 -21.12
CA LEU A 38 -11.37 -0.10 -20.05
C LEU A 38 -11.93 -1.45 -20.48
N ARG A 39 -12.43 -1.57 -21.72
CA ARG A 39 -12.85 -2.86 -22.28
C ARG A 39 -11.69 -3.85 -22.45
N ALA A 40 -10.47 -3.34 -22.61
CA ALA A 40 -9.24 -4.14 -22.63
C ALA A 40 -8.65 -4.42 -21.23
N GLY A 41 -9.29 -3.96 -20.15
CA GLY A 41 -8.77 -4.07 -18.79
C GLY A 41 -7.53 -3.20 -18.52
N GLN A 42 -7.31 -2.18 -19.33
CA GLN A 42 -6.17 -1.27 -19.27
C GLN A 42 -6.54 -0.01 -18.46
N ASP A 43 -6.99 -0.20 -17.23
CA ASP A 43 -7.44 0.87 -16.34
C ASP A 43 -6.37 1.96 -16.13
N ASP A 44 -5.08 1.59 -16.14
CA ASP A 44 -3.96 2.53 -15.98
C ASP A 44 -3.77 3.45 -17.19
N VAL A 45 -4.08 2.95 -18.39
CA VAL A 45 -4.07 3.78 -19.61
C VAL A 45 -5.31 4.69 -19.62
N ALA A 46 -6.45 4.19 -19.15
CA ALA A 46 -7.60 5.06 -18.96
C ALA A 46 -7.34 6.16 -17.91
N ALA A 47 -6.60 5.85 -16.84
CA ALA A 47 -6.15 6.84 -15.85
C ALA A 47 -5.30 7.94 -16.48
N SER A 48 -4.33 7.60 -17.34
CA SER A 48 -3.51 8.60 -18.04
C SER A 48 -4.30 9.47 -19.03
N LEU A 49 -5.48 9.01 -19.46
CA LEU A 49 -6.44 9.76 -20.27
C LEU A 49 -7.41 10.63 -19.45
N GLY A 50 -7.25 10.70 -18.12
CA GLY A 50 -8.09 11.52 -17.24
C GLY A 50 -9.31 10.78 -16.67
N LEU A 51 -9.28 9.45 -16.60
CA LEU A 51 -10.40 8.68 -16.02
C LEU A 51 -10.78 9.12 -14.61
N GLU A 52 -9.80 9.52 -13.79
CA GLU A 52 -10.03 9.97 -12.41
C GLU A 52 -10.82 11.29 -12.34
N ASP A 53 -10.69 12.15 -13.35
CA ASP A 53 -11.37 13.44 -13.47
C ASP A 53 -12.86 13.33 -13.87
N CYS A 54 -13.31 12.14 -14.26
CA CYS A 54 -14.67 11.92 -14.71
C CYS A 54 -15.70 12.22 -13.60
N THR A 55 -16.66 13.12 -13.84
CA THR A 55 -17.66 13.50 -12.81
C THR A 55 -18.87 12.55 -12.73
N ALA A 56 -18.88 11.46 -13.50
CA ALA A 56 -20.00 10.52 -13.60
C ALA A 56 -21.35 11.18 -13.97
N CYS A 57 -21.32 12.27 -14.74
CA CYS A 57 -22.52 13.01 -15.17
C CYS A 57 -23.38 12.31 -16.24
N ALA A 58 -22.91 11.19 -16.82
CA ALA A 58 -23.62 10.41 -17.83
C ALA A 58 -24.00 11.14 -19.14
N ALA A 59 -23.38 12.28 -19.45
CA ALA A 59 -23.59 12.98 -20.72
C ALA A 59 -23.18 12.13 -21.94
N CYS A 60 -22.11 11.34 -21.81
CA CYS A 60 -21.65 10.41 -22.85
C CYS A 60 -22.62 9.24 -23.09
N ASP A 61 -23.33 8.77 -22.06
CA ASP A 61 -24.34 7.70 -22.16
C ASP A 61 -25.54 8.20 -22.98
N ALA A 62 -26.00 9.41 -22.67
CA ALA A 62 -27.12 10.05 -23.37
C ALA A 62 -26.81 10.35 -24.85
N ALA A 63 -25.56 10.71 -25.15
CA ALA A 63 -25.11 10.98 -26.52
C ALA A 63 -24.85 9.70 -27.33
N CYS A 64 -24.72 8.54 -26.70
CA CYS A 64 -24.31 7.31 -27.38
C CYS A 64 -25.44 6.69 -28.22
N PRO A 65 -25.32 6.59 -29.55
CA PRO A 65 -26.33 5.93 -30.39
C PRO A 65 -26.41 4.41 -30.15
N SER A 66 -25.34 3.82 -29.61
CA SER A 66 -25.29 2.40 -29.25
C SER A 66 -25.83 2.10 -27.84
N HIS A 67 -26.31 3.10 -27.10
CA HIS A 67 -26.83 2.95 -25.73
C HIS A 67 -25.84 2.31 -24.75
N ILE A 68 -24.54 2.61 -24.90
CA ILE A 68 -23.48 2.12 -24.02
C ILE A 68 -23.46 2.95 -22.73
N ALA A 69 -23.50 2.28 -21.59
CA ALA A 69 -23.42 2.91 -20.26
C ALA A 69 -21.96 3.28 -19.88
N LEU A 70 -21.37 4.25 -20.59
CA LEU A 70 -19.98 4.68 -20.44
C LEU A 70 -19.67 5.20 -19.03
N ALA A 71 -20.55 6.01 -18.43
CA ALA A 71 -20.36 6.55 -17.09
C ALA A 71 -20.31 5.46 -16.03
N SER A 72 -21.08 4.39 -16.18
CA SER A 72 -21.01 3.21 -15.30
C SER A 72 -19.65 2.51 -15.42
N GLN A 73 -19.17 2.29 -16.66
CA GLN A 73 -17.85 1.70 -16.90
C GLN A 73 -16.72 2.56 -16.30
N PHE A 74 -16.81 3.88 -16.44
CA PHE A 74 -15.81 4.81 -15.90
C PHE A 74 -15.82 4.82 -14.36
N ARG A 75 -17.00 4.76 -13.74
CA ARG A 75 -17.12 4.61 -12.28
C ARG A 75 -16.44 3.33 -11.80
N ILE A 76 -16.72 2.20 -12.44
CA ILE A 76 -16.11 0.90 -12.10
C ILE A 76 -14.58 0.95 -12.28
N GLY A 77 -14.09 1.55 -13.37
CA GLY A 77 -12.66 1.72 -13.61
C GLY A 77 -11.96 2.56 -12.53
N ARG A 78 -12.59 3.66 -12.08
CA ARG A 78 -12.07 4.46 -10.96
C ARG A 78 -12.07 3.69 -9.65
N GLU A 79 -13.14 2.95 -9.37
CA GLU A 79 -13.22 2.09 -8.17
C GLU A 79 -12.12 1.02 -8.18
N SER A 80 -11.82 0.43 -9.34
CA SER A 80 -10.70 -0.50 -9.55
C SER A 80 -9.35 0.16 -9.25
N LEU A 81 -9.09 1.35 -9.80
CA LEU A 81 -7.88 2.13 -9.53
C LEU A 81 -7.72 2.44 -8.04
N ALA A 82 -8.79 2.95 -7.40
CA ALA A 82 -8.79 3.28 -5.98
C ALA A 82 -8.56 2.05 -5.10
N ALA A 83 -9.18 0.92 -5.43
CA ALA A 83 -8.97 -0.33 -4.72
C ALA A 83 -7.52 -0.81 -4.82
N ARG A 84 -6.91 -0.75 -6.02
CA ARG A 84 -5.49 -1.10 -6.23
C ARG A 84 -4.56 -0.18 -5.44
N ALA A 85 -4.82 1.13 -5.45
CA ALA A 85 -4.05 2.11 -4.68
C ALA A 85 -4.11 1.83 -3.18
N LEU A 86 -5.30 1.52 -2.64
CA LEU A 86 -5.48 1.17 -1.23
C LEU A 86 -4.70 -0.10 -0.85
N LEU A 87 -4.78 -1.15 -1.67
CA LEU A 87 -4.04 -2.39 -1.43
C LEU A 87 -2.52 -2.15 -1.45
N MET A 88 -2.04 -1.32 -2.36
CA MET A 88 -0.63 -0.94 -2.43
C MET A 88 -0.19 -0.16 -1.18
N GLN A 89 -1.00 0.80 -0.71
CA GLN A 89 -0.73 1.54 0.53
C GLN A 89 -0.66 0.60 1.75
N GLN A 90 -1.60 -0.34 1.86
CA GLN A 90 -1.60 -1.33 2.94
C GLN A 90 -0.36 -2.23 2.89
N ALA A 91 0.05 -2.67 1.70
CA ALA A 91 1.25 -3.47 1.51
C ALA A 91 2.51 -2.69 1.90
N THR A 92 2.64 -1.42 1.50
CA THR A 92 3.76 -0.55 1.88
C THR A 92 3.81 -0.35 3.40
N ALA A 93 2.68 -0.02 4.02
CA ALA A 93 2.61 0.15 5.48
C ALA A 93 2.95 -1.15 6.24
N ALA A 94 2.60 -2.33 5.70
CA ALA A 94 2.99 -3.61 6.28
C ALA A 94 4.50 -3.86 6.19
N ARG A 95 5.13 -3.54 5.05
CA ARG A 95 6.59 -3.63 4.88
C ARG A 95 7.32 -2.72 5.85
N GLU A 96 6.88 -1.47 5.97
CA GLU A 96 7.47 -0.49 6.89
C GLU A 96 7.42 -0.98 8.34
N ARG A 97 6.27 -1.52 8.79
CA ARG A 97 6.14 -2.10 10.14
C ARG A 97 7.09 -3.28 10.36
N PHE A 98 7.27 -4.13 9.35
CA PHE A 98 8.19 -5.27 9.43
C PHE A 98 9.64 -4.80 9.55
N GLU A 99 10.05 -3.83 8.74
CA GLU A 99 11.39 -3.24 8.76
C GLU A 99 11.69 -2.56 10.10
N GLN A 100 10.76 -1.74 10.61
CA GLN A 100 10.89 -1.10 11.93
C GLN A 100 11.03 -2.13 13.06
N ARG A 101 10.27 -3.24 13.00
CA ARG A 101 10.42 -4.34 13.97
C ARG A 101 11.80 -5.01 13.83
N GLY A 102 12.26 -5.23 12.61
CA GLY A 102 13.59 -5.78 12.32
C GLY A 102 14.71 -4.93 12.90
N GLN A 103 14.64 -3.61 12.72
CA GLN A 103 15.61 -2.66 13.26
C GLN A 103 15.64 -2.67 14.80
N ARG A 104 14.47 -2.69 15.46
CA ARG A 104 14.39 -2.80 16.92
C ARG A 104 15.04 -4.08 17.43
N LEU A 105 14.71 -5.22 16.84
CA LEU A 105 15.28 -6.51 17.25
C LEU A 105 16.78 -6.59 16.99
N ALA A 106 17.26 -6.05 15.86
CA ALA A 106 18.68 -6.00 15.56
C ALA A 106 19.47 -5.18 16.59
N ARG A 107 18.90 -4.04 17.02
CA ARG A 107 19.47 -3.23 18.10
C ARG A 107 19.54 -3.98 19.42
N ASP A 108 18.45 -4.64 19.82
CA ASP A 108 18.40 -5.41 21.06
C ASP A 108 19.43 -6.56 21.07
N VAL A 109 19.62 -7.23 19.93
CA VAL A 109 20.63 -8.29 19.76
C VAL A 109 22.04 -7.71 19.86
N GLU A 110 22.31 -6.58 19.22
CA GLU A 110 23.61 -5.91 19.28
C GLU A 110 23.94 -5.45 20.70
N ASP A 111 22.98 -4.81 21.39
CA ASP A 111 23.15 -4.38 22.78
C ASP A 111 23.43 -5.56 23.72
N ARG A 112 22.79 -6.72 23.49
CA ARG A 112 23.09 -7.96 24.24
C ARG A 112 24.50 -8.45 23.96
N LYS A 113 24.90 -8.54 22.68
CA LYS A 113 26.26 -8.94 22.31
C LYS A 113 27.30 -8.02 22.94
N GLN A 114 27.08 -6.71 22.93
CA GLN A 114 27.99 -5.74 23.54
C GLN A 114 28.09 -5.92 25.05
N ARG A 115 26.96 -6.13 25.75
CA ARG A 115 26.97 -6.45 27.19
C ARG A 115 27.74 -7.74 27.48
N ASP A 116 27.51 -8.79 26.71
CA ASP A 116 28.19 -10.07 26.89
C ASP A 116 29.71 -9.94 26.65
N LEU A 117 30.11 -9.21 25.60
CA LEU A 117 31.51 -8.91 25.30
C LEU A 117 32.17 -8.08 26.40
N GLU A 118 31.46 -7.08 26.94
CA GLU A 118 31.95 -6.24 28.03
C GLU A 118 32.12 -7.04 29.32
N LEU A 119 31.14 -7.87 29.68
CA LEU A 119 31.26 -8.79 30.82
C LEU A 119 32.44 -9.76 30.66
N ALA A 120 32.66 -10.30 29.45
CA ALA A 120 33.81 -11.15 29.15
C ALA A 120 35.15 -10.40 29.25
N ARG A 121 35.21 -9.14 28.78
CA ARG A 121 36.39 -8.26 28.94
C ARG A 121 36.67 -7.97 30.41
N GLN A 122 35.66 -7.64 31.19
CA GLN A 122 35.81 -7.38 32.62
C GLN A 122 36.28 -8.63 33.37
N ALA A 123 35.72 -9.81 33.05
CA ALA A 123 36.14 -11.08 33.62
C ALA A 123 37.59 -11.46 33.27
N SER A 124 38.08 -11.05 32.09
CA SER A 124 39.47 -11.27 31.65
C SER A 124 40.44 -10.15 32.04
N SER A 125 39.96 -9.03 32.59
CA SER A 125 40.80 -7.93 33.03
C SER A 125 41.68 -8.34 34.22
N GLY A 126 42.91 -7.82 34.26
CA GLY A 126 43.87 -8.10 35.34
C GLY A 126 43.33 -7.75 36.73
N ASP A 127 42.41 -6.77 36.83
CA ASP A 127 41.77 -6.36 38.08
C ASP A 127 40.84 -7.44 38.65
N ALA A 128 40.08 -8.14 37.80
CA ALA A 128 39.23 -9.25 38.24
C ALA A 128 40.06 -10.44 38.72
N VAL A 129 41.19 -10.72 38.05
CA VAL A 129 42.14 -11.76 38.44
C VAL A 129 42.85 -11.38 39.75
N ALA A 130 43.28 -10.13 39.90
CA ALA A 130 43.88 -9.61 41.13
C ALA A 130 42.89 -9.66 42.31
N ALA A 131 41.63 -9.27 42.11
CA ALA A 131 40.57 -9.35 43.13
C ALA A 131 40.20 -10.80 43.50
N ALA A 132 40.34 -11.76 42.59
CA ALA A 132 40.17 -13.18 42.89
C ALA A 132 41.35 -13.75 43.69
N LEU A 133 42.58 -13.36 43.34
CA LEU A 133 43.80 -13.72 44.07
C LEU A 133 43.80 -13.16 45.50
N GLU A 134 43.37 -11.92 45.71
CA GLU A 134 43.25 -11.32 47.05
C GLU A 134 42.18 -12.02 47.91
N ARG A 135 41.03 -12.39 47.32
CA ARG A 135 40.02 -13.21 48.02
C ARG A 135 40.54 -14.60 48.38
N ALA A 136 41.35 -15.23 47.53
CA ALA A 136 41.97 -16.52 47.81
C ALA A 136 43.01 -16.43 48.93
N LYS A 137 43.85 -15.37 48.95
CA LYS A 137 44.78 -15.09 50.06
C LYS A 137 44.06 -14.84 51.38
N ALA A 138 42.97 -14.08 51.38
CA ALA A 138 42.15 -13.82 52.58
C ALA A 138 41.53 -15.11 53.15
N ARG A 139 41.08 -16.04 52.29
CA ARG A 139 40.56 -17.36 52.70
C ARG A 139 41.66 -18.33 53.16
N ARG A 140 42.89 -18.20 52.64
CA ARG A 140 44.07 -18.99 53.02
C ARG A 140 44.69 -18.58 54.36
N ARG A 141 44.11 -17.60 55.06
CA ARG A 141 44.55 -17.18 56.40
C ARG A 141 43.64 -17.76 57.50
N PRO A 142 43.73 -19.06 57.88
CA PRO A 142 43.24 -19.51 59.17
C PRO A 142 44.35 -19.41 60.23
N GLY A 143 44.11 -18.63 61.30
CA GLY A 143 44.79 -18.72 62.59
C GLY A 143 46.24 -18.23 62.70
N ALA A 144 46.43 -16.94 63.00
CA ALA A 144 47.51 -16.56 63.93
C ALA A 144 46.85 -16.44 65.32
N SER A 145 47.24 -17.35 66.23
CA SER A 145 47.25 -17.29 67.71
C SER A 145 46.22 -16.37 68.38
N GLU A 146 45.39 -16.82 69.32
CA GLU A 146 45.79 -17.35 70.64
C GLU A 146 44.53 -17.84 71.40
#